data_AF-A0A0R1K1L8-F1
#
_entry.id   AF-A0A0R1K1L8-F1
#
_cell.length_a   1.000
_cell.length_b   1.000
_cell.length_c   1.000
_cell.angle_alpha   90.00
_cell.angle_beta   90.00
_cell.angle_gamma   90.00
#
_symmetry.space_group_name_H-M   'P 1'
#
loop_
_entity.id
_entity.type
_entity.pdbx_description
1 polymer ?
#
loop_
_entity_poly.entity_id
_entity_poly.type
_entity_poly.pdbx_seq_one_letter_code
_entity_poly.pdbx_strand_id
1 'polypeptide(L)'
;MHMTIPIGLARLGQFFHEFRSGRGVALTAAASSFSPATLSRFERGNQDISAAKAQRLIDALGLEPQDFLPLLTEAPEIFPFMARGLVEGQAQAALLKRQRAFAAAHPTPSGLTTLADAWFAAALHWAEPTFRLSLAAEQRLADFLVVPENLTPLEEGIRAALIAPASHELLEILWQRSERMSHNLRKDYRGVLLIDYWLSAAANRDTDFLTAHQAELTAELAAHGHLNAYRDTLPRWRFAQRLATWVQAPTPAHAAAVTAYLDAERAVGHLTAATYYAALYAHAQAAQPAHNPALVDHFGTLNTSQTAGGVLAQRLRLFGVTPEDLPSDRDPSTLRRYMNGQSQLGFGAMTQVSAELALLPQTLLMSAGGTAKHVGHKPGLYSYWYQITDCATVAAAEQLYQQFRTDAAALPTPIATAQDFILQATLSDQFAVTPTIGLAKHTPAAFTQLVQSNRWGVQEGLTIKYLAEWLAASDLPLFCDRVARRCRDYPDDINGDFYHAAIATSLKRLATTAPALASQLLAALARDPLDQDTAPAWEQGGAAVATAVVLGDSPHAALTTWCARARTTGQYVALDAVAALWGDHFPADTFAHPAWDRAFHS
;
A
#
# COMPACT_ATOMS: atom_id res chain seq x y z
N MET A 1 30.96 -21.29 -2.82
CA MET A 1 30.22 -20.01 -2.72
C MET A 1 28.84 -20.39 -2.22
N HIS A 2 28.48 -20.10 -0.97
CA HIS A 2 27.17 -20.46 -0.45
C HIS A 2 26.13 -19.56 -1.12
N MET A 3 25.17 -20.14 -1.86
CA MET A 3 24.00 -19.40 -2.33
C MET A 3 23.27 -18.86 -1.10
N THR A 4 23.17 -17.54 -0.98
CA THR A 4 22.36 -16.91 0.06
C THR A 4 20.91 -17.15 -0.28
N ILE A 5 20.19 -17.86 0.59
CA ILE A 5 18.77 -18.13 0.38
C ILE A 5 17.97 -16.87 0.80
N PRO A 6 17.16 -16.29 -0.09
CA PRO A 6 16.46 -15.01 0.11
C PRO A 6 15.68 -14.84 1.41
N ILE A 7 14.94 -15.87 1.80
CA ILE A 7 14.21 -15.89 3.07
C ILE A 7 14.53 -17.18 3.79
N GLY A 8 15.69 -17.18 4.45
CA GLY A 8 16.09 -18.30 5.30
C GLY A 8 15.15 -18.50 6.50
N LEU A 9 15.07 -19.74 6.97
CA LEU A 9 14.24 -20.14 8.11
C LEU A 9 14.52 -19.32 9.38
N ALA A 10 15.76 -18.86 9.59
CA ALA A 10 16.13 -18.00 10.72
C ALA A 10 15.42 -16.65 10.68
N ARG A 11 15.35 -16.01 9.50
CA ARG A 11 14.67 -14.72 9.33
C ARG A 11 13.17 -14.86 9.52
N LEU A 12 12.59 -15.94 8.99
CA LEU A 12 11.17 -16.26 9.20
C LEU A 12 10.87 -16.56 10.67
N GLY A 13 11.72 -17.33 11.35
CA GLY A 13 11.59 -17.60 12.78
C GLY A 13 11.62 -16.32 13.62
N GLN A 14 12.58 -15.43 13.33
CA GLN A 14 12.72 -14.14 14.00
C GLN A 14 11.49 -13.24 13.78
N PHE A 15 10.92 -13.22 12.58
CA PHE A 15 9.68 -12.49 12.29
C PHE A 15 8.53 -12.89 13.22
N PHE A 16 8.28 -14.20 13.39
CA PHE A 16 7.25 -14.68 14.30
C PHE A 16 7.58 -14.41 15.77
N HIS A 17 8.86 -14.51 16.14
CA HIS A 17 9.32 -14.19 17.48
C HIS A 17 9.05 -12.72 17.85
N GLU A 18 9.35 -11.78 16.95
CA GLU A 18 9.18 -10.35 17.15
C GLU A 18 7.70 -9.99 17.33
N PHE A 19 6.81 -10.51 16.50
CA PHE A 19 5.38 -10.32 16.68
C PHE A 19 4.86 -10.95 17.98
N ARG A 20 5.25 -12.19 18.28
CA ARG A 20 4.80 -12.88 19.49
C ARG A 20 5.23 -12.14 20.76
N SER A 21 6.51 -11.82 20.86
CA SER A 21 7.08 -11.14 22.03
C SER A 21 6.59 -9.70 22.14
N GLY A 22 6.54 -8.95 21.03
CA GLY A 22 6.02 -7.58 20.98
C GLY A 22 4.54 -7.48 21.35
N ARG A 23 3.74 -8.49 21.01
CA ARG A 23 2.32 -8.58 21.41
C ARG A 23 2.09 -9.21 22.80
N GLY A 24 3.16 -9.47 23.55
CA GLY A 24 3.07 -10.02 24.91
C GLY A 24 2.51 -11.45 24.97
N VAL A 25 2.55 -12.20 23.86
CA VAL A 25 1.97 -13.55 23.80
C VAL A 25 2.99 -14.57 24.30
N ALA A 26 2.63 -15.31 25.35
CA ALA A 26 3.45 -16.39 25.86
C ALA A 26 3.62 -17.52 24.84
N LEU A 27 4.79 -18.17 24.84
CA LEU A 27 5.11 -19.26 23.91
C LEU A 27 4.07 -20.40 23.96
N THR A 28 3.56 -20.72 25.15
CA THR A 28 2.51 -21.73 25.36
C THR A 28 1.18 -21.33 24.73
N ALA A 29 0.79 -20.06 24.87
CA ALA A 29 -0.43 -19.52 24.29
C ALA A 29 -0.37 -19.47 22.76
N ALA A 30 0.77 -19.02 22.19
CA ALA A 30 0.98 -18.96 20.75
C ALA A 30 1.05 -20.35 20.10
N ALA A 31 1.72 -21.31 20.74
CA ALA A 31 1.84 -22.66 20.21
C ALA A 31 0.49 -23.38 20.21
N SER A 32 -0.35 -23.14 21.24
CA SER A 32 -1.73 -23.60 21.43
C SER A 32 -1.93 -25.12 21.27
N SER A 33 -1.77 -25.62 20.04
CA SER A 33 -2.04 -26.98 19.58
C SER A 33 -0.79 -27.77 19.15
N PHE A 34 0.40 -27.21 19.30
CA PHE A 34 1.66 -27.94 19.14
C PHE A 34 2.67 -27.58 20.23
N SER A 35 3.76 -28.34 20.34
CA SER A 35 4.66 -28.18 21.49
C SER A 35 5.35 -26.80 21.50
N PRO A 36 5.42 -26.11 22.65
CA PRO A 36 6.17 -24.85 22.78
C PRO A 36 7.65 -25.02 22.39
N ALA A 37 8.23 -26.20 22.63
CA ALA A 37 9.59 -26.52 22.20
C ALA A 37 9.76 -26.50 20.68
N THR A 38 8.76 -26.96 19.92
CA THR A 38 8.74 -26.85 18.45
C THR A 38 8.68 -25.39 18.03
N LEU A 39 7.80 -24.58 18.63
CA LEU A 39 7.72 -23.15 18.32
C LEU A 39 9.04 -22.44 18.62
N SER A 40 9.64 -22.70 19.77
CA SER A 40 10.95 -22.14 20.15
C SER A 40 12.07 -22.52 19.17
N ARG A 41 12.06 -23.74 18.62
CA ARG A 41 13.05 -24.16 17.62
C ARG A 41 12.79 -23.48 16.28
N PHE A 42 11.54 -23.32 15.88
CA PHE A 42 11.15 -22.58 14.68
C PHE A 42 11.54 -21.11 14.76
N GLU A 43 11.20 -20.42 15.86
CA GLU A 43 11.57 -19.02 16.10
C GLU A 43 13.08 -18.78 16.07
N ARG A 44 13.88 -19.79 16.43
CA ARG A 44 15.35 -19.74 16.37
C ARG A 44 15.94 -20.19 15.02
N GLY A 45 15.11 -20.49 14.02
CA GLY A 45 15.56 -20.97 12.71
C GLY A 45 16.08 -22.41 12.70
N ASN A 46 15.89 -23.18 13.78
CA ASN A 46 16.48 -24.52 13.95
C ASN A 46 15.61 -25.65 13.40
N GLN A 47 14.32 -25.42 13.20
CA GLN A 47 13.38 -26.44 12.74
C GLN A 47 12.21 -25.82 11.98
N ASP A 48 11.94 -26.31 10.76
CA ASP A 48 10.76 -25.90 10.00
C ASP A 48 9.47 -26.52 10.59
N ILE A 49 8.34 -25.85 10.37
CA ILE A 49 7.01 -26.30 10.79
C ILE A 49 6.14 -26.60 9.57
N SER A 50 5.09 -27.39 9.74
CA SER A 50 4.13 -27.61 8.65
C SER A 50 3.30 -26.35 8.39
N ALA A 51 2.79 -26.18 7.16
CA ALA A 51 1.86 -25.12 6.81
C ALA A 51 0.65 -25.03 7.77
N ALA A 52 0.10 -26.17 8.20
CA ALA A 52 -0.99 -26.21 9.17
C ALA A 52 -0.61 -25.66 10.56
N LYS A 53 0.64 -25.87 11.02
CA LYS A 53 1.11 -25.27 12.28
C LYS A 53 1.35 -23.77 12.11
N ALA A 54 1.85 -23.35 10.95
CA ALA A 54 2.04 -21.94 10.64
C ALA A 54 0.72 -21.17 10.58
N GLN A 55 -0.32 -21.71 9.95
CA GLN A 55 -1.65 -21.09 9.93
C GLN A 55 -2.18 -20.87 11.35
N ARG A 56 -2.08 -21.88 12.22
CA ARG A 56 -2.51 -21.73 13.62
C ARG A 56 -1.70 -20.70 14.40
N LEU A 57 -0.41 -20.57 14.09
CA LEU A 57 0.44 -19.55 14.70
C LEU A 57 0.06 -18.15 14.19
N ILE A 58 -0.22 -18.00 12.90
CA ILE A 58 -0.75 -16.77 12.29
C ILE A 58 -2.05 -16.35 12.98
N ASP A 59 -3.00 -17.29 13.12
CA ASP A 59 -4.28 -17.05 13.79
C ASP A 59 -4.07 -16.67 15.27
N ALA A 60 -3.25 -17.42 16.00
CA ALA A 60 -2.99 -17.17 17.42
C ALA A 60 -2.26 -15.85 17.69
N LEU A 61 -1.50 -15.35 16.72
CA LEU A 61 -0.85 -14.05 16.82
C LEU A 61 -1.71 -12.92 16.26
N GLY A 62 -2.80 -13.22 15.55
CA GLY A 62 -3.61 -12.22 14.85
C GLY A 62 -2.82 -11.54 13.72
N LEU A 63 -2.04 -12.32 12.96
CA LEU A 63 -1.30 -11.81 11.80
C LEU A 63 -2.20 -11.73 10.57
N GLU A 64 -2.07 -10.63 9.84
CA GLU A 64 -2.80 -10.35 8.60
C GLU A 64 -1.91 -10.58 7.37
N PRO A 65 -2.47 -10.72 6.15
CA PRO A 65 -1.67 -10.93 4.94
C PRO A 65 -0.62 -9.85 4.73
N GLN A 66 -0.99 -8.62 5.05
CA GLN A 66 -0.13 -7.46 4.86
C GLN A 66 1.03 -7.41 5.87
N ASP A 67 0.94 -8.12 7.00
CA ASP A 67 2.03 -8.22 7.99
C ASP A 67 3.26 -8.94 7.41
N PHE A 68 3.10 -9.73 6.34
CA PHE A 68 4.19 -10.42 5.64
C PHE A 68 4.91 -9.53 4.61
N LEU A 69 4.38 -8.35 4.29
CA LEU A 69 4.99 -7.47 3.29
C LEU A 69 6.43 -7.07 3.62
N PRO A 70 6.76 -6.66 4.87
CA PRO A 70 8.15 -6.34 5.24
C PRO A 70 9.11 -7.51 5.01
N LEU A 71 8.66 -8.74 5.20
CA LEU A 71 9.48 -9.92 4.98
C LEU A 71 9.94 -10.02 3.51
N LEU A 72 9.08 -9.61 2.57
CA LEU A 72 9.37 -9.57 1.14
C LEU A 72 10.14 -8.29 0.75
N THR A 73 9.70 -7.11 1.18
CA THR A 73 10.28 -5.83 0.73
C THR A 73 11.68 -5.55 1.28
N GLU A 74 12.01 -6.11 2.44
CA GLU A 74 13.37 -6.03 3.02
C GLU A 74 14.36 -7.04 2.40
N ALA A 75 13.92 -7.93 1.50
CA ALA A 75 14.77 -8.91 0.82
C ALA A 75 15.23 -8.38 -0.56
N PRO A 76 16.40 -7.74 -0.70
CA PRO A 76 16.83 -7.16 -1.98
C PRO A 76 17.12 -8.20 -3.09
N GLU A 77 17.26 -9.47 -2.73
CA GLU A 77 17.57 -10.58 -3.63
C GLU A 77 16.34 -11.21 -4.32
N ILE A 78 15.12 -10.97 -3.85
CA ILE A 78 13.90 -11.44 -4.53
C ILE A 78 13.45 -10.43 -5.58
N PHE A 79 12.58 -10.85 -6.50
CA PHE A 79 12.00 -9.93 -7.48
C PHE A 79 11.33 -8.75 -6.75
N PRO A 80 11.56 -7.48 -7.17
CA PRO A 80 11.07 -6.30 -6.48
C PRO A 80 9.54 -6.30 -6.27
N PHE A 81 9.14 -6.61 -5.04
CA PHE A 81 7.78 -6.50 -4.53
C PHE A 81 7.55 -5.09 -3.97
N MET A 82 6.34 -4.52 -4.16
CA MET A 82 6.02 -3.14 -3.75
C MET A 82 7.07 -2.09 -4.20
N ALA A 83 7.45 -2.12 -5.47
CA ALA A 83 8.54 -1.28 -5.96
C ALA A 83 8.10 0.09 -6.48
N ARG A 84 6.80 0.41 -6.45
CA ARG A 84 6.25 1.68 -6.96
C ARG A 84 6.91 2.90 -6.30
N GLY A 85 7.01 2.94 -4.97
CA GLY A 85 7.66 4.05 -4.26
C GLY A 85 9.13 4.27 -4.68
N LEU A 86 9.87 3.18 -4.94
CA LEU A 86 11.25 3.28 -5.44
C LEU A 86 11.34 3.83 -6.86
N VAL A 87 10.39 3.46 -7.73
CA VAL A 87 10.32 3.92 -9.12
C VAL A 87 9.90 5.39 -9.18
N GLU A 88 8.80 5.74 -8.52
CA GLU A 88 8.21 7.08 -8.55
C GLU A 88 9.13 8.08 -7.82
N GLY A 89 9.70 7.68 -6.68
CA GLY A 89 10.71 8.47 -5.96
C GLY A 89 12.09 8.50 -6.60
N GLN A 90 12.29 7.82 -7.75
CA GLN A 90 13.58 7.73 -8.46
C GLN A 90 14.75 7.35 -7.54
N ALA A 91 14.53 6.35 -6.68
CA ALA A 91 15.49 5.89 -5.69
C ALA A 91 16.62 5.07 -6.34
N GLN A 92 17.39 5.67 -7.24
CA GLN A 92 18.39 4.99 -8.09
C GLN A 92 19.36 4.11 -7.28
N ALA A 93 19.86 4.62 -6.14
CA ALA A 93 20.78 3.85 -5.30
C ALA A 93 20.14 2.57 -4.74
N ALA A 94 18.86 2.64 -4.33
CA ALA A 94 18.11 1.48 -3.84
C ALA A 94 17.80 0.50 -4.97
N LEU A 95 17.39 1.00 -6.14
CA LEU A 95 17.13 0.19 -7.34
C LEU A 95 18.40 -0.54 -7.81
N LEU A 96 19.54 0.14 -7.92
CA LEU A 96 20.82 -0.48 -8.29
C LEU A 96 21.29 -1.51 -7.26
N LYS A 97 21.08 -1.25 -5.96
CA LYS A 97 21.38 -2.22 -4.90
C LYS A 97 20.53 -3.49 -5.06
N ARG A 98 19.22 -3.34 -5.30
CA ARG A 98 18.31 -4.47 -5.56
C ARG A 98 18.70 -5.23 -6.83
N GLN A 99 18.99 -4.53 -7.94
CA GLN A 99 19.42 -5.15 -9.20
C GLN A 99 20.63 -6.06 -9.00
N ARG A 100 21.67 -5.56 -8.29
CA ARG A 100 22.88 -6.34 -8.01
C ARG A 100 22.61 -7.55 -7.10
N ALA A 101 21.79 -7.38 -6.07
CA ALA A 101 21.44 -8.46 -5.14
C ALA A 101 20.62 -9.54 -5.85
N PHE A 102 19.62 -9.15 -6.64
CA PHE A 102 18.83 -10.04 -7.46
C PHE A 102 19.69 -10.82 -8.46
N ALA A 103 20.53 -10.15 -9.24
CA ALA A 103 21.42 -10.81 -10.21
C ALA A 103 22.41 -11.78 -9.54
N ALA A 104 22.87 -11.48 -8.33
CA ALA A 104 23.73 -12.38 -7.57
C ALA A 104 23.00 -13.64 -7.06
N ALA A 105 21.72 -13.51 -6.72
CA ALA A 105 20.88 -14.65 -6.29
C ALA A 105 20.38 -15.49 -7.48
N HIS A 106 20.29 -14.89 -8.67
CA HIS A 106 19.77 -15.50 -9.90
C HIS A 106 20.83 -15.53 -11.02
N PRO A 107 21.92 -16.32 -10.89
CA PRO A 107 23.03 -16.31 -11.85
C PRO A 107 22.71 -16.97 -13.20
N THR A 108 21.61 -17.74 -13.27
CA THR A 108 21.21 -18.48 -14.48
C THR A 108 20.11 -17.72 -15.21
N PRO A 109 20.25 -17.46 -16.52
CA PRO A 109 19.19 -16.82 -17.31
C PRO A 109 17.90 -17.63 -17.29
N SER A 110 16.78 -16.97 -17.01
CA SER A 110 15.44 -17.54 -17.02
C SER A 110 14.39 -16.52 -17.47
N GLY A 111 13.13 -16.94 -17.57
CA GLY A 111 12.02 -16.02 -17.80
C GLY A 111 11.90 -14.94 -16.71
N LEU A 112 12.24 -15.27 -15.46
CA LEU A 112 12.20 -14.35 -14.33
C LEU A 112 13.33 -13.32 -14.42
N THR A 113 14.57 -13.74 -14.72
CA THR A 113 15.68 -12.79 -14.87
C THR A 113 15.47 -11.87 -16.06
N THR A 114 14.94 -12.38 -17.17
CA THR A 114 14.62 -11.58 -18.36
C THR A 114 13.56 -10.51 -18.05
N LEU A 115 12.53 -10.87 -17.29
CA LEU A 115 11.52 -9.91 -16.82
C LEU A 115 12.14 -8.88 -15.87
N ALA A 116 13.02 -9.32 -14.96
CA ALA A 116 13.69 -8.44 -14.00
C ALA A 116 14.59 -7.43 -14.72
N ASP A 117 15.35 -7.87 -15.72
CA ASP A 117 16.21 -7.00 -16.54
C ASP A 117 15.39 -5.92 -17.25
N ALA A 118 14.27 -6.31 -17.88
CA ALA A 118 13.34 -5.37 -18.51
C ALA A 118 12.75 -4.37 -17.50
N TRP A 119 12.34 -4.85 -16.33
CA TRP A 119 11.78 -4.01 -15.28
C TRP A 119 12.82 -3.06 -14.67
N PHE A 120 14.02 -3.53 -14.33
CA PHE A 120 15.09 -2.69 -13.78
C PHE A 120 15.55 -1.64 -14.80
N ALA A 121 15.63 -1.98 -16.09
CA ALA A 121 15.95 -1.01 -17.13
C ALA A 121 14.89 0.10 -17.18
N ALA A 122 13.60 -0.26 -17.16
CA ALA A 122 12.52 0.71 -17.10
C ALA A 122 12.59 1.56 -15.81
N ALA A 123 12.68 0.92 -14.65
CA ALA A 123 12.70 1.59 -13.35
C ALA A 123 13.88 2.56 -13.17
N LEU A 124 15.04 2.28 -13.75
CA LEU A 124 16.23 3.13 -13.64
C LEU A 124 16.24 4.29 -14.65
N HIS A 125 15.63 4.10 -15.82
CA HIS A 125 15.79 5.01 -16.96
C HIS A 125 14.48 5.66 -17.45
N TRP A 126 13.32 5.38 -16.83
CA TRP A 126 12.02 5.89 -17.29
C TRP A 126 11.99 7.42 -17.41
N ALA A 127 12.69 8.15 -16.54
CA ALA A 127 12.70 9.61 -16.53
C ALA A 127 13.57 10.21 -17.66
N GLU A 128 14.34 9.39 -18.38
CA GLU A 128 15.15 9.83 -19.51
C GLU A 128 14.27 9.99 -20.77
N PRO A 129 14.16 11.20 -21.36
CA PRO A 129 13.26 11.46 -22.49
C PRO A 129 13.49 10.58 -23.72
N THR A 130 14.71 10.08 -23.88
CA THR A 130 15.17 9.26 -25.02
C THR A 130 15.19 7.76 -24.71
N PHE A 131 15.01 7.34 -23.46
CA PHE A 131 15.02 5.93 -23.12
C PHE A 131 13.78 5.24 -23.69
N ARG A 132 13.99 4.08 -24.32
CA ARG A 132 12.93 3.25 -24.88
C ARG A 132 13.19 1.81 -24.51
N LEU A 133 12.12 1.07 -24.22
CA LEU A 133 12.19 -0.38 -24.10
C LEU A 133 12.59 -0.98 -25.45
N SER A 134 13.37 -2.05 -25.42
CA SER A 134 13.54 -2.87 -26.62
C SER A 134 12.21 -3.56 -26.95
N LEU A 135 11.97 -3.87 -28.23
CA LEU A 135 10.72 -4.52 -28.66
C LEU A 135 10.43 -5.81 -27.86
N ALA A 136 11.49 -6.58 -27.57
CA ALA A 136 11.40 -7.81 -26.78
C ALA A 136 11.10 -7.54 -25.30
N ALA A 137 11.74 -6.52 -24.69
CA ALA A 137 11.46 -6.14 -23.31
C ALA A 137 10.02 -5.64 -23.15
N GLU A 138 9.53 -4.88 -24.11
CA GLU A 138 8.16 -4.38 -24.11
C GLU A 138 7.13 -5.51 -24.27
N GLN A 139 7.33 -6.42 -25.23
CA GLN A 139 6.47 -7.61 -25.37
C GLN A 139 6.46 -8.43 -24.07
N ARG A 140 7.63 -8.58 -23.42
CA ARG A 140 7.74 -9.34 -22.17
C ARG A 140 6.92 -8.73 -21.03
N LEU A 141 6.99 -7.42 -20.87
CA LEU A 141 6.21 -6.68 -19.87
C LEU A 141 4.71 -6.71 -20.22
N ALA A 142 4.36 -6.61 -21.51
CA ALA A 142 3.00 -6.77 -21.99
C ALA A 142 2.43 -8.16 -21.65
N ASP A 143 3.18 -9.23 -21.93
CA ASP A 143 2.76 -10.61 -21.63
C ASP A 143 2.57 -10.86 -20.14
N PHE A 144 3.39 -10.22 -19.30
CA PHE A 144 3.23 -10.31 -17.85
C PHE A 144 1.96 -9.61 -17.37
N LEU A 145 1.62 -8.45 -17.96
CA LEU A 145 0.41 -7.69 -17.67
C LEU A 145 -0.80 -8.14 -18.51
N VAL A 146 -0.83 -9.40 -18.95
CA VAL A 146 -1.91 -9.92 -19.78
C VAL A 146 -3.26 -9.98 -19.08
N VAL A 147 -3.27 -10.14 -17.76
CA VAL A 147 -4.48 -10.19 -16.94
C VAL A 147 -4.65 -8.86 -16.19
N PRO A 148 -5.55 -7.97 -16.62
CA PRO A 148 -5.73 -6.64 -16.02
C PRO A 148 -6.30 -6.70 -14.61
N GLU A 149 -7.02 -7.76 -14.24
CA GLU A 149 -7.51 -7.98 -12.87
C GLU A 149 -6.43 -8.42 -11.89
N ASN A 150 -5.22 -8.73 -12.36
CA ASN A 150 -4.12 -9.12 -11.50
C ASN A 150 -3.46 -7.85 -10.90
N LEU A 151 -4.09 -7.32 -9.86
CA LEU A 151 -3.71 -6.07 -9.19
C LEU A 151 -2.82 -6.32 -7.96
N THR A 152 -1.85 -7.24 -8.05
CA THR A 152 -0.94 -7.44 -6.91
C THR A 152 0.12 -6.32 -6.87
N PRO A 153 0.79 -6.10 -5.73
CA PRO A 153 1.85 -5.09 -5.62
C PRO A 153 2.99 -5.25 -6.61
N LEU A 154 3.18 -6.46 -7.18
CA LEU A 154 4.13 -6.67 -8.26
C LEU A 154 3.67 -5.98 -9.55
N GLU A 155 2.45 -6.27 -10.02
CA GLU A 155 1.94 -5.69 -11.26
C GLU A 155 1.82 -4.16 -11.15
N GLU A 156 1.51 -3.64 -9.95
CA GLU A 156 1.57 -2.20 -9.67
C GLU A 156 2.99 -1.63 -9.84
N GLY A 157 4.01 -2.28 -9.28
CA GLY A 157 5.40 -1.88 -9.44
C GLY A 157 5.89 -1.96 -10.89
N ILE A 158 5.40 -2.93 -11.66
CA ILE A 158 5.69 -3.04 -13.10
C ILE A 158 5.01 -1.90 -13.87
N ARG A 159 3.71 -1.64 -13.63
CA ARG A 159 2.99 -0.54 -14.28
C ARG A 159 3.65 0.81 -14.00
N ALA A 160 4.06 1.08 -12.76
CA ALA A 160 4.74 2.32 -12.39
C ALA A 160 6.02 2.57 -13.23
N ALA A 161 6.79 1.52 -13.52
CA ALA A 161 8.00 1.61 -14.34
C ALA A 161 7.71 1.78 -15.85
N LEU A 162 6.51 1.37 -16.30
CA LEU A 162 6.09 1.45 -17.70
C LEU A 162 5.55 2.82 -18.12
N ILE A 163 5.13 3.67 -17.17
CA ILE A 163 4.41 4.92 -17.48
C ILE A 163 5.15 5.79 -18.51
N ALA A 164 6.43 6.11 -18.31
CA ALA A 164 7.14 6.94 -19.29
C ALA A 164 7.70 6.20 -20.52
N PRO A 165 8.19 4.95 -20.45
CA PRO A 165 8.78 4.30 -21.63
C PRO A 165 7.82 3.52 -22.54
N ALA A 166 6.53 3.41 -22.20
CA ALA A 166 5.56 2.65 -23.00
C ALA A 166 5.34 3.23 -24.42
N SER A 167 5.27 2.34 -25.42
CA SER A 167 4.80 2.70 -26.76
C SER A 167 3.30 2.93 -26.81
N HIS A 168 2.86 3.64 -27.85
CA HIS A 168 1.46 3.81 -28.20
C HIS A 168 0.72 2.45 -28.23
N GLU A 169 1.28 1.46 -28.92
CA GLU A 169 0.66 0.14 -29.08
C GLU A 169 0.55 -0.61 -27.75
N LEU A 170 1.52 -0.45 -26.84
CA LEU A 170 1.40 -1.03 -25.50
C LEU A 170 0.25 -0.40 -24.72
N LEU A 171 0.12 0.93 -24.76
CA LEU A 171 -0.97 1.64 -24.09
C LEU A 171 -2.33 1.23 -24.65
N GLU A 172 -2.46 1.11 -25.98
CA GLU A 172 -3.67 0.63 -26.65
C GLU A 172 -4.05 -0.78 -26.20
N ILE A 173 -3.08 -1.71 -26.20
CA ILE A 173 -3.32 -3.07 -25.72
C ILE A 173 -3.81 -3.03 -24.26
N LEU A 174 -3.06 -2.39 -23.36
CA LEU A 174 -3.40 -2.33 -21.93
C LEU A 174 -4.76 -1.67 -21.67
N TRP A 175 -5.11 -0.63 -22.43
CA TRP A 175 -6.42 0.01 -22.42
C TRP A 175 -7.51 -1.00 -22.79
N GLN A 176 -7.39 -1.66 -23.93
CA GLN A 176 -8.34 -2.67 -24.42
C GLN A 176 -8.47 -3.85 -23.44
N ARG A 177 -7.36 -4.27 -22.80
CA ARG A 177 -7.42 -5.33 -21.79
C ARG A 177 -8.35 -4.94 -20.64
N SER A 178 -8.30 -3.68 -20.18
CA SER A 178 -9.13 -3.19 -19.06
C SER A 178 -10.63 -3.36 -19.31
N GLU A 179 -11.09 -3.37 -20.57
CA GLU A 179 -12.49 -3.59 -20.91
C GLU A 179 -12.97 -5.01 -20.55
N ARG A 180 -12.03 -5.96 -20.51
CA ARG A 180 -12.28 -7.37 -20.21
C ARG A 180 -12.38 -7.64 -18.70
N MET A 181 -12.11 -6.63 -17.86
CA MET A 181 -12.19 -6.76 -16.41
C MET A 181 -13.58 -7.19 -15.95
N SER A 182 -13.64 -8.11 -14.99
CA SER A 182 -14.91 -8.52 -14.36
C SER A 182 -15.69 -7.32 -13.79
N HIS A 183 -17.02 -7.33 -13.86
CA HIS A 183 -17.87 -6.15 -13.60
C HIS A 183 -17.64 -5.47 -12.24
N ASN A 184 -17.34 -6.22 -11.18
CA ASN A 184 -17.09 -5.64 -9.85
C ASN A 184 -15.71 -4.98 -9.79
N LEU A 185 -14.65 -5.71 -10.13
CA LEU A 185 -13.29 -5.15 -10.18
C LEU A 185 -13.17 -4.00 -11.19
N ARG A 186 -13.90 -4.08 -12.29
CA ARG A 186 -13.98 -3.02 -13.29
C ARG A 186 -14.51 -1.73 -12.67
N LYS A 187 -15.62 -1.78 -11.93
CA LYS A 187 -16.16 -0.60 -11.24
C LYS A 187 -15.16 -0.01 -10.25
N ASP A 188 -14.46 -0.86 -9.50
CA ASP A 188 -13.64 -0.41 -8.39
C ASP A 188 -12.23 0.05 -8.80
N TYR A 189 -11.70 -0.43 -9.93
CA TYR A 189 -10.28 -0.20 -10.27
C TYR A 189 -9.99 0.17 -11.72
N ARG A 190 -10.94 0.10 -12.65
CA ARG A 190 -10.63 0.37 -14.06
C ARG A 190 -10.13 1.80 -14.23
N GLY A 191 -10.82 2.79 -13.68
CA GLY A 191 -10.45 4.20 -13.80
C GLY A 191 -9.03 4.49 -13.30
N VAL A 192 -8.58 3.80 -12.25
CA VAL A 192 -7.20 3.90 -11.74
C VAL A 192 -6.19 3.51 -12.82
N LEU A 193 -6.40 2.38 -13.49
CA LEU A 193 -5.52 1.92 -14.58
C LEU A 193 -5.55 2.90 -15.77
N LEU A 194 -6.74 3.38 -16.15
CA LEU A 194 -6.89 4.30 -17.27
C LEU A 194 -6.19 5.65 -17.02
N ILE A 195 -6.24 6.16 -15.77
CA ILE A 195 -5.51 7.38 -15.39
C ILE A 195 -4.01 7.19 -15.60
N ASP A 196 -3.44 6.05 -15.20
CA ASP A 196 -2.02 5.76 -15.38
C ASP A 196 -1.63 5.68 -16.87
N TYR A 197 -2.45 5.02 -17.70
CA TYR A 197 -2.20 4.94 -19.15
C TYR A 197 -2.34 6.28 -19.86
N TRP A 198 -3.31 7.09 -19.45
CA TRP A 198 -3.50 8.43 -20.01
C TRP A 198 -2.42 9.41 -19.55
N LEU A 199 -1.94 9.28 -18.30
CA LEU A 199 -0.78 10.01 -17.80
C LEU A 199 0.50 9.64 -18.57
N SER A 200 0.68 8.35 -18.87
CA SER A 200 1.76 7.85 -19.74
C SER A 200 1.72 8.52 -21.12
N ALA A 201 0.56 8.53 -21.77
CA ALA A 201 0.38 9.19 -23.06
C ALA A 201 0.71 10.69 -23.00
N ALA A 202 0.29 11.38 -21.92
CA ALA A 202 0.64 12.77 -21.69
C ALA A 202 2.15 12.96 -21.51
N ALA A 203 2.81 12.11 -20.73
CA ALA A 203 4.26 12.15 -20.56
C ALA A 203 5.00 11.96 -21.90
N ASN A 204 4.50 11.09 -22.78
CA ASN A 204 5.11 10.82 -24.08
C ASN A 204 4.68 11.73 -25.23
N ARG A 205 3.82 12.71 -24.96
CA ARG A 205 3.19 13.57 -25.97
C ARG A 205 2.40 12.81 -27.04
N ASP A 206 1.83 11.67 -26.68
CA ASP A 206 0.98 10.87 -27.55
C ASP A 206 -0.42 11.50 -27.65
N THR A 207 -0.52 12.55 -28.46
CA THR A 207 -1.76 13.32 -28.63
C THR A 207 -2.89 12.51 -29.25
N ASP A 208 -2.55 11.49 -30.04
CA ASP A 208 -3.52 10.63 -30.71
C ASP A 208 -4.21 9.75 -29.68
N PHE A 209 -3.45 9.10 -28.80
CA PHE A 209 -4.00 8.34 -27.67
C PHE A 209 -4.82 9.23 -26.73
N LEU A 210 -4.28 10.41 -26.36
CA LEU A 210 -4.97 11.34 -25.48
C LEU A 210 -6.35 11.72 -26.03
N THR A 211 -6.43 12.03 -27.32
CA THR A 211 -7.66 12.47 -27.99
C THR A 211 -8.66 11.32 -28.16
N ALA A 212 -8.18 10.12 -28.51
CA ALA A 212 -9.02 8.94 -28.71
C ALA A 212 -9.77 8.54 -27.43
N HIS A 213 -9.09 8.61 -26.28
CA HIS A 213 -9.56 7.99 -25.03
C HIS A 213 -10.12 8.98 -23.99
N GLN A 214 -10.00 10.29 -24.21
CA GLN A 214 -10.43 11.31 -23.25
C GLN A 214 -11.92 11.21 -22.90
N ALA A 215 -12.78 11.02 -23.90
CA ALA A 215 -14.23 10.96 -23.70
C ALA A 215 -14.63 9.74 -22.85
N GLU A 216 -14.00 8.60 -23.11
CA GLU A 216 -14.26 7.37 -22.36
C GLU A 216 -13.76 7.48 -20.91
N LEU A 217 -12.54 7.97 -20.70
CA LEU A 217 -12.01 8.20 -19.35
C LEU A 217 -12.91 9.13 -18.54
N THR A 218 -13.36 10.23 -19.17
CA THR A 218 -14.24 11.20 -18.51
C THR A 218 -15.57 10.55 -18.11
N ALA A 219 -16.14 9.70 -18.95
CA ALA A 219 -17.37 8.98 -18.66
C ALA A 219 -17.20 7.94 -17.52
N GLU A 220 -16.08 7.21 -17.51
CA GLU A 220 -15.72 6.25 -16.45
C GLU A 220 -15.61 6.96 -15.09
N LEU A 221 -14.88 8.07 -15.03
CA LEU A 221 -14.72 8.85 -13.79
C LEU A 221 -16.03 9.51 -13.35
N ALA A 222 -16.89 9.93 -14.28
CA ALA A 222 -18.20 10.46 -13.94
C ALA A 222 -19.14 9.39 -13.35
N ALA A 223 -19.04 8.15 -13.80
CA ALA A 223 -19.87 7.04 -13.32
C ALA A 223 -19.41 6.46 -11.99
N HIS A 224 -18.09 6.41 -11.76
CA HIS A 224 -17.47 5.64 -10.68
C HIS A 224 -16.54 6.46 -9.76
N GLY A 225 -16.36 7.76 -10.00
CA GLY A 225 -15.45 8.62 -9.26
C GLY A 225 -15.75 8.77 -7.76
N HIS A 226 -16.96 8.44 -7.32
CA HIS A 226 -17.33 8.43 -5.90
C HIS A 226 -16.71 7.26 -5.10
N LEU A 227 -16.23 6.22 -5.78
CA LEU A 227 -15.63 5.06 -5.14
C LEU A 227 -14.27 5.41 -4.52
N ASN A 228 -13.96 4.82 -3.37
CA ASN A 228 -12.76 5.14 -2.59
C ASN A 228 -11.47 5.03 -3.41
N ALA A 229 -11.30 3.95 -4.18
CA ALA A 229 -10.13 3.74 -5.03
C ALA A 229 -9.92 4.87 -6.08
N TYR A 230 -10.99 5.53 -6.52
CA TYR A 230 -10.92 6.63 -7.48
C TYR A 230 -10.55 7.93 -6.76
N ARG A 231 -11.13 8.16 -5.58
CA ARG A 231 -10.83 9.33 -4.73
C ARG A 231 -9.34 9.43 -4.38
N ASP A 232 -8.70 8.29 -4.08
CA ASP A 232 -7.27 8.24 -3.77
C ASP A 232 -6.38 8.58 -4.98
N THR A 233 -6.88 8.39 -6.21
CA THR A 233 -6.15 8.70 -7.45
C THR A 233 -6.48 10.08 -8.03
N LEU A 234 -7.37 10.83 -7.38
CA LEU A 234 -7.78 12.15 -7.85
C LEU A 234 -6.59 13.12 -8.00
N PRO A 235 -5.58 13.12 -7.10
CA PRO A 235 -4.42 13.97 -7.29
C PRO A 235 -3.66 13.68 -8.58
N ARG A 236 -3.46 12.39 -8.87
CA ARG A 236 -2.83 11.92 -10.11
C ARG A 236 -3.64 12.32 -11.34
N TRP A 237 -4.96 12.18 -11.29
CA TRP A 237 -5.84 12.65 -12.36
C TRP A 237 -5.70 14.17 -12.59
N ARG A 238 -5.68 14.97 -11.51
CA ARG A 238 -5.51 16.43 -11.61
C ARG A 238 -4.18 16.83 -12.22
N PHE A 239 -3.10 16.11 -11.92
CA PHE A 239 -1.81 16.31 -12.58
C PHE A 239 -1.89 15.93 -14.06
N ALA A 240 -2.41 14.74 -14.37
CA ALA A 240 -2.54 14.24 -15.75
C ALA A 240 -3.30 15.24 -16.63
N GLN A 241 -4.42 15.80 -16.15
CA GLN A 241 -5.20 16.81 -16.87
C GLN A 241 -4.37 18.05 -17.22
N ARG A 242 -3.56 18.55 -16.27
CA ARG A 242 -2.71 19.73 -16.47
C ARG A 242 -1.61 19.44 -17.47
N LEU A 243 -0.96 18.27 -17.34
CA LEU A 243 0.08 17.85 -18.26
C LEU A 243 -0.47 17.70 -19.68
N ALA A 244 -1.58 16.99 -19.86
CA ALA A 244 -2.22 16.81 -21.16
C ALA A 244 -2.65 18.14 -21.79
N THR A 245 -3.23 19.05 -21.00
CA THR A 245 -3.61 20.40 -21.47
C THR A 245 -2.39 21.18 -21.97
N TRP A 246 -1.27 21.10 -21.26
CA TRP A 246 -0.01 21.72 -21.69
C TRP A 246 0.57 21.04 -22.94
N VAL A 247 0.53 19.70 -23.04
CA VAL A 247 1.01 18.94 -24.20
C VAL A 247 0.24 19.30 -25.47
N GLN A 248 -1.09 19.38 -25.37
CA GLN A 248 -1.98 19.74 -26.48
C GLN A 248 -1.85 21.22 -26.86
N ALA A 249 -1.54 22.11 -25.89
CA ALA A 249 -1.38 23.53 -26.11
C ALA A 249 -0.29 24.13 -25.18
N PRO A 250 0.99 24.17 -25.56
CA PRO A 250 2.10 24.54 -24.67
C PRO A 250 2.24 26.07 -24.50
N THR A 251 1.26 26.68 -23.84
CA THR A 251 1.27 28.11 -23.52
C THR A 251 1.96 28.40 -22.18
N PRO A 252 2.47 29.62 -21.94
CA PRO A 252 3.00 30.00 -20.63
C PRO A 252 2.00 29.81 -19.47
N ALA A 253 0.70 30.02 -19.73
CA ALA A 253 -0.35 29.83 -18.74
C ALA A 253 -0.51 28.35 -18.34
N HIS A 254 -0.49 27.43 -19.31
CA HIS A 254 -0.58 25.99 -19.03
C HIS A 254 0.69 25.47 -18.33
N ALA A 255 1.87 25.97 -18.70
CA ALA A 255 3.12 25.65 -18.01
C ALA A 255 3.10 26.15 -16.54
N ALA A 256 2.58 27.35 -16.30
CA ALA A 256 2.40 27.88 -14.96
C ALA A 256 1.41 27.04 -14.14
N ALA A 257 0.36 26.49 -14.75
CA ALA A 257 -0.60 25.61 -14.07
C ALA A 257 0.03 24.29 -13.61
N VAL A 258 0.92 23.68 -14.43
CA VAL A 258 1.70 22.51 -14.02
C VAL A 258 2.66 22.87 -12.89
N THR A 259 3.38 23.99 -13.01
CA THR A 259 4.33 24.46 -11.99
C THR A 259 3.64 24.73 -10.66
N ALA A 260 2.46 25.37 -10.67
CA ALA A 260 1.67 25.65 -9.48
C ALA A 260 1.21 24.37 -8.76
N TYR A 261 0.91 23.29 -9.50
CA TYR A 261 0.63 21.98 -8.91
C TYR A 261 1.87 21.44 -8.18
N LEU A 262 3.03 21.45 -8.83
CA LEU A 262 4.29 20.96 -8.24
C LEU A 262 4.68 21.74 -6.99
N ASP A 263 4.51 23.06 -7.01
CA ASP A 263 4.80 23.92 -5.87
C ASP A 263 3.82 23.71 -4.71
N ALA A 264 2.55 23.37 -5.01
CA ALA A 264 1.57 23.00 -4.00
C ALA A 264 1.96 21.71 -3.26
N GLU A 265 2.38 20.66 -3.98
CA GLU A 265 2.88 19.41 -3.40
C GLU A 265 4.12 19.67 -2.49
N ARG A 266 5.14 20.37 -3.01
CA ARG A 266 6.36 20.67 -2.24
C ARG A 266 6.07 21.45 -0.97
N ALA A 267 5.16 22.42 -1.04
CA ALA A 267 4.91 23.32 0.07
C ALA A 267 4.15 22.68 1.23
N VAL A 268 3.60 21.47 1.05
CA VAL A 268 3.00 20.65 2.11
C VAL A 268 3.95 19.53 2.57
N GLY A 269 5.11 19.37 1.92
CA GLY A 269 6.14 18.39 2.30
C GLY A 269 6.09 17.08 1.52
N HIS A 270 5.27 16.99 0.47
CA HIS A 270 5.10 15.80 -0.38
C HIS A 270 6.17 15.77 -1.48
N LEU A 271 7.42 15.60 -1.06
CA LEU A 271 8.59 15.74 -1.92
C LEU A 271 8.71 14.60 -2.94
N THR A 272 8.34 13.37 -2.55
CA THR A 272 8.36 12.21 -3.45
C THR A 272 7.37 12.40 -4.60
N ALA A 273 6.12 12.77 -4.30
CA ALA A 273 5.09 13.07 -5.32
C ALA A 273 5.53 14.22 -6.24
N ALA A 274 6.00 15.33 -5.66
CA ALA A 274 6.47 16.49 -6.42
C ALA A 274 7.65 16.14 -7.34
N THR A 275 8.57 15.27 -6.89
CA THR A 275 9.72 14.80 -7.67
C THR A 275 9.26 13.93 -8.83
N TYR A 276 8.33 13.00 -8.58
CA TYR A 276 7.75 12.15 -9.60
C TYR A 276 7.06 12.96 -10.71
N TYR A 277 6.16 13.87 -10.34
CA TYR A 277 5.43 14.71 -11.28
C TYR A 277 6.35 15.71 -12.01
N ALA A 278 7.37 16.26 -11.33
CA ALA A 278 8.35 17.12 -11.98
C ALA A 278 9.16 16.36 -13.05
N ALA A 279 9.50 15.10 -12.80
CA ALA A 279 10.21 14.27 -13.77
C ALA A 279 9.33 13.89 -14.96
N LEU A 280 8.05 13.58 -14.75
CA LEU A 280 7.09 13.40 -15.85
C LEU A 280 6.95 14.67 -16.70
N TYR A 281 6.90 15.84 -16.06
CA TYR A 281 6.83 17.10 -16.79
C TYR A 281 8.12 17.38 -17.59
N ALA A 282 9.29 17.14 -16.99
CA ALA A 282 10.58 17.26 -17.67
C ALA A 282 10.71 16.27 -18.83
N HIS A 283 10.24 15.02 -18.66
CA HIS A 283 10.16 14.02 -19.71
C HIS A 283 9.31 14.53 -20.88
N ALA A 284 8.09 15.02 -20.60
CA ALA A 284 7.17 15.53 -21.61
C ALA A 284 7.71 16.74 -22.39
N GLN A 285 8.67 17.49 -21.85
CA GLN A 285 9.30 18.60 -22.56
C GLN A 285 10.20 18.16 -23.72
N ALA A 286 10.76 16.96 -23.65
CA ALA A 286 11.71 16.44 -24.65
C ALA A 286 11.25 15.15 -25.32
N ALA A 287 10.24 14.46 -24.78
CA ALA A 287 9.74 13.20 -25.30
C ALA A 287 9.03 13.33 -26.66
N GLN A 288 8.95 12.19 -27.33
CA GLN A 288 8.18 11.96 -28.54
C GLN A 288 7.48 10.60 -28.41
N PRO A 289 6.29 10.44 -29.03
CA PRO A 289 5.59 9.17 -29.05
C PRO A 289 6.50 8.05 -29.56
N ALA A 290 6.47 6.91 -28.88
CA ALA A 290 7.18 5.72 -29.28
C ALA A 290 6.20 4.73 -29.92
N HIS A 291 6.68 4.00 -30.92
CA HIS A 291 5.88 2.99 -31.60
C HIS A 291 6.57 1.64 -31.60
N ASN A 292 5.82 0.59 -31.30
CA ASN A 292 6.18 -0.80 -31.45
C ASN A 292 5.09 -1.53 -32.24
N PRO A 293 5.07 -1.40 -33.57
CA PRO A 293 4.07 -2.05 -34.43
C PRO A 293 4.20 -3.58 -34.47
N ALA A 294 5.27 -4.14 -33.90
CA ALA A 294 5.48 -5.58 -33.79
C ALA A 294 4.89 -6.18 -32.51
N LEU A 295 4.35 -5.35 -31.61
CA LEU A 295 3.74 -5.79 -30.36
C LEU A 295 2.46 -6.60 -30.64
N VAL A 296 2.33 -7.73 -29.97
CA VAL A 296 1.19 -8.66 -30.14
C VAL A 296 0.40 -8.76 -28.83
N ASP A 297 -0.93 -8.62 -28.89
CA ASP A 297 -1.81 -8.95 -27.76
C ASP A 297 -1.95 -10.46 -27.63
N HIS A 298 -1.22 -11.05 -26.69
CA HIS A 298 -1.50 -12.41 -26.25
C HIS A 298 -2.71 -12.42 -25.32
N PHE A 299 -3.65 -13.35 -25.55
CA PHE A 299 -4.82 -13.48 -24.70
C PHE A 299 -4.49 -14.22 -23.39
N GLY A 300 -5.03 -13.74 -22.27
CA GLY A 300 -4.91 -14.39 -20.97
C GLY A 300 -6.14 -14.18 -20.10
N THR A 301 -6.41 -15.15 -19.23
CA THR A 301 -7.51 -15.11 -18.25
C THR A 301 -6.99 -15.36 -16.85
N LEU A 302 -7.63 -14.73 -15.86
CA LEU A 302 -7.38 -15.05 -14.46
C LEU A 302 -7.96 -16.44 -14.14
N ASN A 303 -7.13 -17.47 -14.18
CA ASN A 303 -7.53 -18.82 -13.77
C ASN A 303 -7.22 -19.04 -12.29
N THR A 304 -8.14 -18.65 -11.40
CA THR A 304 -7.92 -18.83 -9.95
C THR A 304 -7.87 -20.31 -9.58
N SER A 305 -6.74 -20.77 -9.04
CA SER A 305 -6.63 -22.10 -8.46
C SER A 305 -7.13 -22.13 -7.02
N GLN A 306 -7.80 -23.22 -6.66
CA GLN A 306 -8.25 -23.49 -5.29
C GLN A 306 -7.25 -24.34 -4.51
N THR A 307 -6.05 -24.59 -5.04
CA THR A 307 -4.97 -25.31 -4.35
C THR A 307 -3.70 -24.48 -4.37
N ALA A 308 -2.93 -24.52 -3.28
CA ALA A 308 -1.63 -23.83 -3.21
C ALA A 308 -0.68 -24.25 -4.33
N GLY A 309 -0.67 -25.54 -4.68
CA GLY A 309 0.11 -26.07 -5.79
C GLY A 309 -0.30 -25.50 -7.15
N GLY A 310 -1.60 -25.32 -7.39
CA GLY A 310 -2.09 -24.73 -8.63
C GLY A 310 -1.86 -23.22 -8.72
N VAL A 311 -1.91 -22.49 -7.59
CA VAL A 311 -1.51 -21.08 -7.53
C VAL A 311 -0.04 -20.92 -7.92
N LEU A 312 0.84 -21.75 -7.35
CA LEU A 312 2.26 -21.77 -7.73
C LEU A 312 2.47 -22.08 -9.22
N ALA A 313 1.81 -23.12 -9.74
CA ALA A 313 1.93 -23.50 -11.14
C ALA A 313 1.42 -22.40 -12.10
N GLN A 314 0.38 -21.65 -11.71
CA GLN A 314 -0.09 -20.50 -12.48
C GLN A 314 0.95 -19.37 -12.47
N ARG A 315 1.55 -19.06 -11.31
CA ARG A 315 2.54 -18.00 -11.19
C ARG A 315 3.82 -18.32 -11.95
N LEU A 316 4.30 -19.57 -11.90
CA LEU A 316 5.41 -20.05 -12.72
C LEU A 316 5.15 -19.86 -14.22
N ARG A 317 3.95 -20.23 -14.69
CA ARG A 317 3.55 -20.02 -16.09
C ARG A 317 3.55 -18.54 -16.48
N LEU A 318 3.05 -17.66 -15.60
CA LEU A 318 3.05 -16.21 -15.85
C LEU A 318 4.48 -15.64 -15.96
N PHE A 319 5.40 -16.09 -15.10
CA PHE A 319 6.82 -15.75 -15.21
C PHE A 319 7.53 -16.48 -16.36
N GLY A 320 6.89 -17.42 -17.04
CA GLY A 320 7.54 -18.26 -18.06
C GLY A 320 8.76 -19.01 -17.50
N VAL A 321 8.68 -19.47 -16.25
CA VAL A 321 9.75 -20.21 -15.57
C VAL A 321 9.28 -21.60 -15.13
N THR A 322 10.24 -22.48 -14.95
CA THR A 322 10.10 -23.86 -14.47
C THR A 322 10.59 -23.97 -13.03
N PRO A 323 10.26 -25.04 -12.29
CA PRO A 323 10.81 -25.28 -10.95
C PRO A 323 12.34 -25.31 -10.90
N GLU A 324 13.00 -25.67 -11.99
CA GLU A 324 14.45 -25.69 -12.16
C GLU A 324 15.08 -24.28 -12.14
N ASP A 325 14.29 -23.25 -12.48
CA ASP A 325 14.76 -21.86 -12.55
C ASP A 325 14.71 -21.15 -11.19
N LEU A 326 14.09 -21.75 -10.16
CA LEU A 326 13.96 -21.13 -8.85
C LEU A 326 15.21 -21.38 -7.99
N PRO A 327 15.77 -20.36 -7.31
CA PRO A 327 16.86 -20.55 -6.36
C PRO A 327 16.33 -21.20 -5.06
N SER A 328 16.20 -22.52 -5.09
CA SER A 328 15.71 -23.33 -3.98
C SER A 328 16.76 -24.35 -3.52
N ASP A 329 16.79 -24.60 -2.21
CA ASP A 329 17.52 -25.73 -1.62
C ASP A 329 16.82 -27.08 -1.89
N ARG A 330 15.65 -27.04 -2.53
CA ARG A 330 14.82 -28.22 -2.83
C ARG A 330 15.03 -28.71 -4.25
N ASP A 331 15.00 -30.03 -4.37
CA ASP A 331 14.99 -30.69 -5.64
C ASP A 331 13.73 -30.31 -6.45
N PRO A 332 13.85 -29.96 -7.75
CA PRO A 332 12.73 -29.59 -8.60
C PRO A 332 11.60 -30.63 -8.65
N SER A 333 11.89 -31.93 -8.45
CA SER A 333 10.86 -32.96 -8.38
C SER A 333 9.96 -32.81 -7.15
N THR A 334 10.49 -32.28 -6.04
CA THR A 334 9.72 -32.02 -4.81
C THR A 334 8.70 -30.90 -5.05
N LEU A 335 9.12 -29.82 -5.73
CA LEU A 335 8.21 -28.75 -6.12
C LEU A 335 7.15 -29.23 -7.10
N ARG A 336 7.52 -30.05 -8.09
CA ARG A 336 6.56 -30.67 -9.03
C ARG A 336 5.54 -31.55 -8.30
N ARG A 337 5.97 -32.39 -7.36
CA ARG A 337 5.07 -33.20 -6.54
C ARG A 337 4.13 -32.33 -5.70
N TYR A 338 4.62 -31.23 -5.12
CA TYR A 338 3.79 -30.31 -4.36
C TYR A 338 2.72 -29.64 -5.24
N MET A 339 3.11 -29.14 -6.41
CA MET A 339 2.19 -28.53 -7.38
C MET A 339 1.09 -29.50 -7.83
N ASN A 340 1.41 -30.79 -7.90
CA ASN A 340 0.46 -31.86 -8.25
C ASN A 340 -0.28 -32.46 -7.04
N GLY A 341 -0.14 -31.90 -5.83
CA GLY A 341 -0.80 -32.39 -4.62
C GLY A 341 -0.26 -33.74 -4.09
N GLN A 342 0.90 -34.17 -4.54
CA GLN A 342 1.54 -35.46 -4.20
C GLN A 342 2.54 -35.36 -3.03
N SER A 343 2.76 -34.16 -2.51
CA SER A 343 3.59 -33.89 -1.33
C SER A 343 3.13 -32.61 -0.63
N GLN A 344 3.73 -32.32 0.52
CA GLN A 344 3.52 -31.08 1.29
C GLN A 344 4.86 -30.37 1.45
N LEU A 345 4.85 -29.04 1.45
CA LEU A 345 6.02 -28.23 1.81
C LEU A 345 5.95 -27.83 3.29
N GLY A 346 7.12 -27.77 3.92
CA GLY A 346 7.27 -27.03 5.17
C GLY A 346 6.99 -25.55 4.95
N PHE A 347 6.60 -24.84 6.00
CA PHE A 347 6.20 -23.45 5.92
C PHE A 347 7.36 -22.53 5.49
N GLY A 348 8.58 -22.81 5.96
CA GLY A 348 9.78 -22.11 5.52
C GLY A 348 10.01 -22.28 4.01
N ALA A 349 9.95 -23.52 3.52
CA ALA A 349 10.09 -23.80 2.08
C ALA A 349 8.99 -23.16 1.25
N MET A 350 7.74 -23.20 1.73
CA MET A 350 6.61 -22.56 1.07
C MET A 350 6.79 -21.03 1.01
N THR A 351 7.24 -20.40 2.11
CA THR A 351 7.51 -18.96 2.18
C THR A 351 8.61 -18.53 1.22
N GLN A 352 9.69 -19.32 1.11
CA GLN A 352 10.77 -19.05 0.16
C GLN A 352 10.26 -19.10 -1.28
N VAL A 353 9.52 -20.14 -1.67
CA VAL A 353 8.98 -20.26 -3.03
C VAL A 353 7.94 -19.16 -3.33
N SER A 354 7.12 -18.79 -2.34
CA SER A 354 6.22 -17.64 -2.46
C SER A 354 6.98 -16.35 -2.77
N ALA A 355 8.09 -16.11 -2.07
CA ALA A 355 8.87 -14.89 -2.25
C ALA A 355 9.54 -14.82 -3.62
N GLU A 356 10.10 -15.92 -4.12
CA GLU A 356 10.65 -16.00 -5.49
C GLU A 356 9.63 -15.66 -6.57
N LEU A 357 8.37 -15.97 -6.28
CA LEU A 357 7.26 -15.77 -7.21
C LEU A 357 6.44 -14.53 -6.86
N ALA A 358 6.97 -13.64 -6.01
CA ALA A 358 6.31 -12.41 -5.60
C ALA A 358 4.85 -12.65 -5.19
N LEU A 359 4.66 -13.63 -4.31
CA LEU A 359 3.41 -14.00 -3.67
C LEU A 359 3.54 -13.82 -2.16
N LEU A 360 2.46 -13.40 -1.50
CA LEU A 360 2.41 -13.47 -0.04
C LEU A 360 2.30 -14.94 0.40
N PRO A 361 3.04 -15.36 1.46
CA PRO A 361 2.93 -16.72 1.97
C PRO A 361 1.50 -17.13 2.32
N GLN A 362 0.71 -16.17 2.80
CA GLN A 362 -0.70 -16.40 3.11
C GLN A 362 -1.54 -16.75 1.89
N THR A 363 -1.23 -16.24 0.69
CA THR A 363 -1.95 -16.61 -0.54
C THR A 363 -1.91 -18.13 -0.76
N LEU A 364 -0.77 -18.76 -0.44
CA LEU A 364 -0.63 -20.22 -0.52
C LEU A 364 -1.31 -20.93 0.64
N LEU A 365 -1.26 -20.39 1.87
CA LEU A 365 -1.96 -20.97 3.01
C LEU A 365 -3.48 -20.99 2.84
N MET A 366 -4.05 -19.89 2.35
CA MET A 366 -5.49 -19.76 2.12
C MET A 366 -5.98 -20.64 0.96
N SER A 367 -5.17 -20.77 -0.10
CA SER A 367 -5.47 -21.67 -1.22
C SER A 367 -5.18 -23.15 -0.91
N ALA A 368 -4.37 -23.48 0.10
CA ALA A 368 -4.20 -24.87 0.56
C ALA A 368 -5.47 -25.44 1.25
N GLY A 369 -6.48 -24.61 1.50
CA GLY A 369 -7.75 -24.98 2.16
C GLY A 369 -8.95 -25.17 1.23
N GLY A 370 -8.77 -25.30 -0.09
CA GLY A 370 -9.86 -25.29 -1.05
C GLY A 370 -10.87 -26.43 -0.94
N THR A 371 -12.07 -26.12 -0.43
CA THR A 371 -13.35 -26.61 -0.96
C THR A 371 -14.45 -25.57 -0.72
N ALA A 372 -15.11 -25.15 -1.81
CA ALA A 372 -16.50 -24.66 -1.91
C ALA A 372 -17.04 -23.74 -0.80
N LYS A 373 -17.13 -22.43 -1.06
CA LYS A 373 -17.58 -21.38 -0.13
C LYS A 373 -16.68 -21.35 1.12
N HIS A 374 -16.07 -20.21 1.45
CA HIS A 374 -15.34 -20.06 2.72
C HIS A 374 -16.30 -20.06 3.94
N VAL A 375 -17.01 -21.17 4.16
CA VAL A 375 -17.76 -21.46 5.38
C VAL A 375 -16.72 -21.85 6.43
N GLY A 376 -16.10 -20.87 7.07
CA GLY A 376 -15.27 -21.09 8.25
C GLY A 376 -13.96 -20.31 8.35
N HIS A 377 -13.54 -19.54 7.34
CA HIS A 377 -12.45 -18.59 7.57
C HIS A 377 -13.02 -17.41 8.35
N LYS A 378 -12.66 -17.33 9.63
CA LYS A 378 -12.98 -16.17 10.46
C LYS A 378 -12.32 -14.93 9.83
N PRO A 379 -13.06 -13.83 9.60
CA PRO A 379 -12.47 -12.58 9.15
C PRO A 379 -11.34 -12.14 10.09
N GLY A 380 -10.26 -11.60 9.53
CA GLY A 380 -9.21 -10.94 10.31
C GLY A 380 -9.69 -9.62 10.92
N LEU A 381 -8.88 -9.05 11.81
CA LEU A 381 -9.09 -7.73 12.40
C LEU A 381 -9.33 -6.66 11.32
N TYR A 382 -8.50 -6.64 10.27
CA TYR A 382 -8.62 -5.62 9.21
C TYR A 382 -9.97 -5.70 8.52
N SER A 383 -10.45 -6.92 8.27
CA SER A 383 -11.72 -7.16 7.62
C SER A 383 -12.90 -6.70 8.48
N TYR A 384 -12.88 -6.97 9.79
CA TYR A 384 -13.90 -6.44 10.70
C TYR A 384 -13.86 -4.92 10.79
N TRP A 385 -12.66 -4.35 10.94
CA TRP A 385 -12.45 -2.91 10.99
C TRP A 385 -13.04 -2.23 9.75
N TYR A 386 -12.63 -2.70 8.56
CA TYR A 386 -13.08 -2.18 7.28
C TYR A 386 -14.61 -2.30 7.10
N GLN A 387 -15.19 -3.46 7.44
CA GLN A 387 -16.64 -3.65 7.32
C GLN A 387 -17.43 -2.77 8.30
N ILE A 388 -16.89 -2.50 9.50
CA ILE A 388 -17.51 -1.59 10.47
C ILE A 388 -17.43 -0.15 9.98
N THR A 389 -16.30 0.29 9.42
CA THR A 389 -16.18 1.66 8.87
C THR A 389 -17.09 1.88 7.66
N ASP A 390 -17.33 0.85 6.85
CA ASP A 390 -18.21 0.91 5.66
C ASP A 390 -19.70 0.70 6.00
N CYS A 391 -20.05 0.48 7.26
CA CYS A 391 -21.45 0.26 7.64
C CYS A 391 -22.28 1.55 7.51
N ALA A 392 -23.44 1.44 6.85
CA ALA A 392 -24.40 2.55 6.77
C ALA A 392 -25.16 2.82 8.08
N THR A 393 -25.15 1.87 9.04
CA THR A 393 -25.93 1.98 10.28
C THR A 393 -25.18 1.40 11.48
N VAL A 394 -25.43 1.98 12.66
CA VAL A 394 -24.84 1.51 13.92
C VAL A 394 -25.26 0.07 14.25
N ALA A 395 -26.49 -0.33 13.95
CA ALA A 395 -26.97 -1.69 14.24
C ALA A 395 -26.22 -2.78 13.46
N ALA A 396 -25.90 -2.50 12.19
CA ALA A 396 -25.08 -3.41 11.37
C ALA A 396 -23.64 -3.50 11.91
N ALA A 397 -23.07 -2.36 12.31
CA ALA A 397 -21.73 -2.29 12.89
C ALA A 397 -21.66 -3.04 14.24
N GLU A 398 -22.64 -2.87 15.12
CA GLU A 398 -22.74 -3.60 16.38
C GLU A 398 -22.89 -5.11 16.16
N GLN A 399 -23.65 -5.54 15.13
CA GLN A 399 -23.76 -6.96 14.78
C GLN A 399 -22.41 -7.56 14.35
N LEU A 400 -21.65 -6.85 13.51
CA LEU A 400 -20.30 -7.27 13.12
C LEU A 400 -19.36 -7.34 14.33
N TYR A 401 -19.46 -6.39 15.24
CA TYR A 401 -18.68 -6.40 16.48
C TYR A 401 -19.04 -7.58 17.40
N GLN A 402 -20.32 -7.93 17.56
CA GLN A 402 -20.71 -9.13 18.31
C GLN A 402 -20.23 -10.42 17.65
N GLN A 403 -20.24 -10.47 16.32
CA GLN A 403 -19.67 -11.58 15.57
C GLN A 403 -18.16 -11.71 15.85
N PHE A 404 -17.42 -10.60 15.78
CA PHE A 404 -16.00 -10.56 16.16
C PHE A 404 -15.78 -11.09 17.58
N ARG A 405 -16.56 -10.67 18.58
CA ARG A 405 -16.39 -11.13 19.97
C ARG A 405 -16.55 -12.65 20.10
N THR A 406 -17.45 -13.23 19.33
CA THR A 406 -17.63 -14.69 19.27
C THR A 406 -16.41 -15.36 18.63
N ASP A 407 -15.89 -14.77 17.55
CA ASP A 407 -14.76 -15.31 16.81
C ASP A 407 -13.43 -15.18 17.56
N ALA A 408 -13.24 -14.09 18.30
CA ALA A 408 -12.07 -13.76 19.10
C ALA A 408 -11.94 -14.57 20.40
N ALA A 409 -12.98 -15.30 20.82
CA ALA A 409 -12.96 -16.10 22.05
C ALA A 409 -11.84 -17.17 22.08
N ALA A 410 -11.31 -17.56 20.91
CA ALA A 410 -10.21 -18.52 20.77
C ALA A 410 -8.81 -17.87 20.72
N LEU A 411 -8.71 -16.54 20.69
CA LEU A 411 -7.45 -15.82 20.61
C LEU A 411 -6.76 -15.73 21.97
N PRO A 412 -5.42 -15.69 22.04
CA PRO A 412 -4.71 -15.33 23.25
C PRO A 412 -5.17 -13.97 23.80
N THR A 413 -5.30 -13.86 25.12
CA THR A 413 -5.83 -12.65 25.78
C THR A 413 -5.18 -11.34 25.33
N PRO A 414 -3.85 -11.23 25.17
CA PRO A 414 -3.24 -9.98 24.68
C PRO A 414 -3.74 -9.57 23.29
N ILE A 415 -3.92 -10.55 22.39
CA ILE A 415 -4.43 -10.32 21.04
C ILE A 415 -5.90 -9.91 21.09
N ALA A 416 -6.74 -10.69 21.79
CA ALA A 416 -8.16 -10.40 21.91
C ALA A 416 -8.41 -9.01 22.51
N THR A 417 -7.64 -8.61 23.53
CA THR A 417 -7.78 -7.31 24.20
C THR A 417 -7.40 -6.15 23.27
N ALA A 418 -6.30 -6.29 22.51
CA ALA A 418 -5.88 -5.25 21.57
C ALA A 418 -6.90 -5.09 20.42
N GLN A 419 -7.39 -6.20 19.87
CA GLN A 419 -8.39 -6.16 18.80
C GLN A 419 -9.74 -5.62 19.29
N ASP A 420 -10.16 -5.96 20.50
CA ASP A 420 -11.38 -5.42 21.12
C ASP A 420 -11.27 -3.91 21.39
N PHE A 421 -10.10 -3.43 21.82
CA PHE A 421 -9.81 -1.99 21.93
C PHE A 421 -9.99 -1.28 20.58
N ILE A 422 -9.41 -1.82 19.52
CA ILE A 422 -9.48 -1.24 18.17
C ILE A 422 -10.93 -1.15 17.71
N LEU A 423 -11.68 -2.25 17.74
CA LEU A 423 -13.04 -2.27 17.17
C LEU A 423 -14.05 -1.47 18.00
N GLN A 424 -13.89 -1.38 19.32
CA GLN A 424 -14.70 -0.47 20.13
C GLN A 424 -14.34 0.99 19.90
N ALA A 425 -13.07 1.31 19.71
CA ALA A 425 -12.65 2.66 19.32
C ALA A 425 -13.22 3.03 17.94
N THR A 426 -13.23 2.10 16.98
CA THR A 426 -13.88 2.29 15.67
C THR A 426 -15.37 2.58 15.81
N LEU A 427 -16.11 1.81 16.62
CA LEU A 427 -17.54 2.07 16.85
C LEU A 427 -17.79 3.45 17.47
N SER A 428 -16.95 3.86 18.42
CA SER A 428 -17.03 5.19 19.04
C SER A 428 -16.73 6.30 18.04
N ASP A 429 -15.71 6.14 17.21
CA ASP A 429 -15.28 7.09 16.19
C ASP A 429 -16.33 7.26 15.08
N GLN A 430 -16.87 6.16 14.56
CA GLN A 430 -17.78 6.17 13.41
C GLN A 430 -19.24 6.46 13.77
N PHE A 431 -19.69 6.05 14.96
CA PHE A 431 -21.12 6.08 15.32
C PHE A 431 -21.39 6.74 16.69
N ALA A 432 -20.39 7.35 17.32
CA ALA A 432 -20.50 7.94 18.67
C ALA A 432 -21.01 6.93 19.73
N VAL A 433 -20.79 5.64 19.52
CA VAL A 433 -21.16 4.58 20.46
C VAL A 433 -20.25 4.64 21.67
N THR A 434 -20.83 4.68 22.87
CA THR A 434 -20.04 4.64 24.10
C THR A 434 -19.36 3.27 24.26
N PRO A 435 -18.02 3.21 24.36
CA PRO A 435 -17.30 1.96 24.51
C PRO A 435 -17.72 1.19 25.78
N THR A 436 -17.85 -0.13 25.66
CA THR A 436 -18.21 -1.01 26.79
C THR A 436 -17.03 -1.32 27.70
N ILE A 437 -15.83 -1.39 27.13
CA ILE A 437 -14.58 -1.34 27.89
C ILE A 437 -14.24 0.13 28.06
N GLY A 438 -13.91 0.57 29.27
CA GLY A 438 -13.43 1.95 29.46
C GLY A 438 -12.12 2.12 28.70
N LEU A 439 -12.14 2.58 27.45
CA LEU A 439 -10.97 2.62 26.55
C LEU A 439 -9.79 3.33 27.23
N ALA A 440 -10.06 4.46 27.89
CA ALA A 440 -9.09 5.20 28.70
C ALA A 440 -8.33 4.36 29.74
N LYS A 441 -8.96 3.33 30.32
CA LYS A 441 -8.31 2.41 31.28
C LYS A 441 -7.32 1.46 30.60
N HIS A 442 -7.58 1.11 29.35
CA HIS A 442 -6.76 0.17 28.58
C HIS A 442 -5.68 0.87 27.75
N THR A 443 -5.82 2.17 27.49
CA THR A 443 -4.87 3.00 26.73
C THR A 443 -3.43 2.89 27.24
N PRO A 444 -3.10 2.98 28.55
CA PRO A 444 -1.71 2.91 29.00
C PRO A 444 -1.03 1.57 28.67
N ALA A 445 -1.79 0.48 28.75
CA ALA A 445 -1.30 -0.86 28.41
C ALA A 445 -1.07 -0.99 26.89
N ALA A 446 -2.02 -0.53 26.08
CA ALA A 446 -1.90 -0.51 24.62
C ALA A 446 -0.70 0.33 24.17
N PHE A 447 -0.49 1.51 24.77
CA PHE A 447 0.66 2.36 24.49
C PHE A 447 1.97 1.70 24.89
N THR A 448 2.05 1.12 26.08
CA THR A 448 3.24 0.41 26.56
C THR A 448 3.62 -0.73 25.61
N GLN A 449 2.64 -1.52 25.20
CA GLN A 449 2.85 -2.62 24.24
C GLN A 449 3.34 -2.11 22.89
N LEU A 450 2.74 -1.04 22.37
CA LEU A 450 3.16 -0.43 21.10
C LEU A 450 4.63 0.02 21.13
N VAL A 451 5.03 0.70 22.22
CA VAL A 451 6.40 1.21 22.39
C VAL A 451 7.41 0.07 22.55
N GLN A 452 7.02 -1.04 23.18
CA GLN A 452 7.85 -2.22 23.37
C GLN A 452 7.94 -3.13 22.14
N SER A 453 7.02 -2.99 21.19
CA SER A 453 7.04 -3.82 19.98
C SER A 453 8.13 -3.36 19.01
N ASN A 454 8.92 -4.34 18.53
CA ASN A 454 9.94 -4.13 17.50
C ASN A 454 9.36 -4.22 16.08
N ARG A 455 8.16 -4.79 15.92
CA ARG A 455 7.46 -4.94 14.65
C ARG A 455 6.05 -4.42 14.76
N TRP A 456 5.66 -3.59 13.82
CA TRP A 456 4.30 -3.07 13.71
C TRP A 456 3.66 -3.66 12.47
N GLY A 457 2.57 -4.40 12.70
CA GLY A 457 1.68 -4.88 11.66
C GLY A 457 0.36 -4.12 11.68
N VAL A 458 -0.65 -4.67 11.04
CA VAL A 458 -1.99 -4.07 10.92
C VAL A 458 -2.60 -3.78 12.30
N GLN A 459 -2.45 -4.68 13.27
CA GLN A 459 -2.95 -4.45 14.63
C GLN A 459 -2.30 -3.23 15.28
N GLU A 460 -0.99 -3.08 15.16
CA GLU A 460 -0.26 -1.92 15.70
C GLU A 460 -0.63 -0.63 14.95
N GLY A 461 -0.77 -0.68 13.63
CA GLY A 461 -1.24 0.44 12.81
C GLY A 461 -2.62 0.95 13.22
N LEU A 462 -3.59 0.04 13.34
CA LEU A 462 -4.94 0.37 13.80
C LEU A 462 -4.96 0.82 15.27
N THR A 463 -4.10 0.24 16.12
CA THR A 463 -3.92 0.75 17.50
C THR A 463 -3.47 2.20 17.46
N ILE A 464 -2.45 2.54 16.66
CA ILE A 464 -1.93 3.91 16.52
C ILE A 464 -3.03 4.89 16.08
N LYS A 465 -3.81 4.53 15.04
CA LYS A 465 -4.92 5.35 14.54
C LYS A 465 -5.82 5.84 15.68
N TYR A 466 -6.22 4.93 16.57
CA TYR A 466 -7.20 5.23 17.61
C TYR A 466 -6.59 5.66 18.95
N LEU A 467 -5.35 5.28 19.25
CA LEU A 467 -4.73 5.52 20.55
C LEU A 467 -4.60 7.01 20.87
N ALA A 468 -4.38 7.84 19.84
CA ALA A 468 -4.23 9.28 19.96
C ALA A 468 -5.40 9.96 20.68
N GLU A 469 -6.63 9.47 20.51
CA GLU A 469 -7.82 10.06 21.14
C GLU A 469 -7.90 9.82 22.65
N TRP A 470 -7.31 8.72 23.12
CA TRP A 470 -7.48 8.25 24.49
C TRP A 470 -6.26 8.49 25.39
N LEU A 471 -5.11 8.85 24.80
CA LEU A 471 -3.88 9.15 25.54
C LEU A 471 -4.01 10.42 26.38
N ALA A 472 -3.27 10.46 27.49
CA ALA A 472 -3.07 11.70 28.24
C ALA A 472 -2.28 12.69 27.37
N ALA A 473 -2.59 13.99 27.49
CA ALA A 473 -1.93 15.03 26.69
C ALA A 473 -0.40 15.03 26.86
N SER A 474 0.11 14.66 28.04
CA SER A 474 1.54 14.53 28.32
C SER A 474 2.25 13.43 27.53
N ASP A 475 1.51 12.40 27.09
CA ASP A 475 2.07 11.23 26.41
C ASP A 475 2.07 11.40 24.88
N LEU A 476 1.25 12.31 24.36
CA LEU A 476 1.11 12.56 22.92
C LEU A 476 2.44 12.95 22.24
N PRO A 477 3.31 13.82 22.80
CA PRO A 477 4.59 14.12 22.17
C PRO A 477 5.49 12.88 21.99
N LEU A 478 5.58 12.02 23.00
CA LEU A 478 6.37 10.78 22.92
C LEU A 478 5.76 9.79 21.92
N PHE A 479 4.43 9.67 21.93
CA PHE A 479 3.68 8.87 20.96
C PHE A 479 3.96 9.34 19.52
N CYS A 480 3.79 10.62 19.23
CA CYS A 480 4.06 11.19 17.90
C CYS A 480 5.53 11.04 17.50
N ASP A 481 6.49 11.23 18.40
CA ASP A 481 7.92 11.01 18.12
C ASP A 481 8.20 9.54 17.75
N ARG A 482 7.56 8.58 18.43
CA ARG A 482 7.69 7.16 18.11
C ARG A 482 7.06 6.82 16.75
N VAL A 483 5.88 7.36 16.45
CA VAL A 483 5.20 7.18 15.17
C VAL A 483 6.00 7.80 14.03
N ALA A 484 6.46 9.05 14.19
CA ALA A 484 7.24 9.75 13.17
C ALA A 484 8.57 9.04 12.87
N ARG A 485 9.27 8.51 13.89
CA ARG A 485 10.46 7.67 13.66
C ARG A 485 10.13 6.42 12.82
N ARG A 486 9.01 5.77 13.08
CA ARG A 486 8.59 4.61 12.28
C ARG A 486 8.39 4.98 10.81
N CYS A 487 7.66 6.05 10.53
CA CYS A 487 7.46 6.54 9.16
C CYS A 487 8.79 6.76 8.44
N ARG A 488 9.78 7.33 9.12
CA ARG A 488 11.11 7.58 8.53
C ARG A 488 11.93 6.32 8.31
N ASP A 489 11.92 5.41 9.27
CA ASP A 489 12.67 4.16 9.18
C ASP A 489 12.06 3.20 8.15
N TYR A 490 10.75 3.32 7.91
CA TYR A 490 9.96 2.47 7.01
C TYR A 490 8.99 3.33 6.17
N PRO A 491 9.48 4.07 5.16
CA PRO A 491 8.65 4.98 4.37
C PRO A 491 7.57 4.27 3.55
N ASP A 492 7.82 3.00 3.17
CA ASP A 492 6.88 2.15 2.44
C ASP A 492 5.98 1.29 3.37
N ASP A 493 5.90 1.62 4.67
CA ASP A 493 5.02 0.91 5.61
C ASP A 493 3.55 1.15 5.23
N ILE A 494 2.83 0.06 4.98
CA ILE A 494 1.40 0.05 4.62
C ILE A 494 0.49 0.78 5.62
N ASN A 495 0.98 0.98 6.85
CA ASN A 495 0.23 1.62 7.92
C ASN A 495 0.46 3.14 7.97
N GLY A 496 1.21 3.71 7.03
CA GLY A 496 1.52 5.14 6.95
C GLY A 496 0.30 6.04 7.12
N ASP A 497 -0.81 5.67 6.47
CA ASP A 497 -2.09 6.36 6.58
C ASP A 497 -2.61 6.46 8.03
N PHE A 498 -2.47 5.40 8.81
CA PHE A 498 -2.86 5.38 10.22
C PHE A 498 -1.96 6.27 11.08
N TYR A 499 -0.68 6.38 10.71
CA TYR A 499 0.31 7.17 11.42
C TYR A 499 0.03 8.67 11.26
N HIS A 500 -0.22 9.11 10.03
CA HIS A 500 -0.52 10.50 9.73
C HIS A 500 -1.84 10.96 10.36
N ALA A 501 -2.90 10.13 10.27
CA ALA A 501 -4.18 10.42 10.93
C ALA A 501 -4.01 10.57 12.46
N ALA A 502 -3.25 9.68 13.10
CA ALA A 502 -3.01 9.76 14.54
C ALA A 502 -2.26 11.04 14.96
N ILE A 503 -1.32 11.51 14.14
CA ILE A 503 -0.62 12.79 14.38
C ILE A 503 -1.59 13.97 14.21
N ALA A 504 -2.47 13.94 13.19
CA ALA A 504 -3.50 14.97 12.98
C ALA A 504 -4.44 15.09 14.19
N THR A 505 -4.96 13.97 14.69
CA THR A 505 -5.78 13.92 15.93
C THR A 505 -5.00 14.44 17.13
N SER A 506 -3.73 14.05 17.28
CA SER A 506 -2.89 14.49 18.41
C SER A 506 -2.69 16.01 18.42
N LEU A 507 -2.46 16.61 17.25
CA LEU A 507 -2.35 18.06 17.09
C LEU A 507 -3.63 18.79 17.53
N LYS A 508 -4.80 18.30 17.10
CA LYS A 508 -6.10 18.84 17.52
C LYS A 508 -6.27 18.81 19.03
N ARG A 509 -6.01 17.66 19.66
CA ARG A 509 -6.16 17.50 21.11
C ARG A 509 -5.19 18.38 21.89
N LEU A 510 -3.93 18.47 21.47
CA LEU A 510 -2.95 19.30 22.15
C LEU A 510 -3.27 20.79 22.01
N ALA A 511 -3.75 21.24 20.86
CA ALA A 511 -4.11 22.64 20.66
C ALA A 511 -5.21 23.10 21.63
N THR A 512 -6.16 22.22 21.97
CA THR A 512 -7.28 22.54 22.86
C THR A 512 -6.95 22.30 24.34
N THR A 513 -6.12 21.31 24.66
CA THR A 513 -5.89 20.88 26.06
C THR A 513 -4.51 21.23 26.62
N ALA A 514 -3.49 21.36 25.77
CA ALA A 514 -2.10 21.63 26.18
C ALA A 514 -1.32 22.43 25.10
N PRO A 515 -1.66 23.72 24.89
CA PRO A 515 -1.09 24.55 23.81
C PRO A 515 0.44 24.54 23.70
N ALA A 516 1.15 24.58 24.84
CA ALA A 516 2.61 24.56 24.86
C ALA A 516 3.21 23.26 24.27
N LEU A 517 2.55 22.11 24.49
CA LEU A 517 2.96 20.84 23.90
C LEU A 517 2.61 20.79 22.41
N ALA A 518 1.51 21.42 21.99
CA ALA A 518 1.15 21.55 20.58
C ALA A 518 2.24 22.32 19.80
N SER A 519 2.69 23.48 20.30
CA SER A 519 3.78 24.24 19.67
C SER A 519 5.09 23.43 19.62
N GLN A 520 5.40 22.63 20.65
CA GLN A 520 6.57 21.75 20.63
C GLN A 520 6.47 20.66 19.55
N LEU A 521 5.30 20.03 19.42
CA LEU A 521 5.05 19.02 18.40
C LEU A 521 5.13 19.63 16.99
N LEU A 522 4.53 20.80 16.77
CA LEU A 522 4.66 21.54 15.50
C LEU A 522 6.13 21.81 15.16
N ALA A 523 6.91 22.30 16.12
CA ALA A 523 8.33 22.55 15.92
C ALA A 523 9.13 21.25 15.61
N ALA A 524 8.72 20.12 16.18
CA ALA A 524 9.35 18.83 15.87
C ALA A 524 9.03 18.37 14.43
N LEU A 525 7.76 18.42 14.02
CA LEU A 525 7.33 18.05 12.67
C LEU A 525 7.91 18.97 11.59
N ALA A 526 8.06 20.26 11.88
CA ALA A 526 8.67 21.22 10.96
C ALA A 526 10.18 20.98 10.75
N ARG A 527 10.88 20.46 11.77
CA ARG A 527 12.32 20.11 11.66
C ARG A 527 12.54 18.82 10.88
N ASP A 528 11.58 17.91 10.92
CA ASP A 528 11.73 16.56 10.40
C ASP A 528 10.40 16.10 9.74
N PRO A 529 10.08 16.63 8.55
CA PRO A 529 8.82 16.37 7.87
C PRO A 529 8.72 14.91 7.42
N LEU A 530 7.49 14.39 7.41
CA LEU A 530 7.17 13.04 6.97
C LEU A 530 6.70 13.11 5.51
N ASP A 531 7.38 12.39 4.61
CA ASP A 531 7.08 12.39 3.17
C ASP A 531 6.36 11.09 2.78
N GLN A 532 5.05 11.20 2.50
CA GLN A 532 4.24 10.13 1.91
C GLN A 532 3.19 10.74 0.98
N ASP A 533 3.00 10.17 -0.21
CA ASP A 533 2.00 10.64 -1.18
C ASP A 533 0.62 10.03 -0.88
N THR A 534 0.03 10.40 0.27
CA THR A 534 -1.30 9.92 0.68
C THR A 534 -2.18 11.05 1.21
N ALA A 535 -3.50 10.86 1.14
CA ALA A 535 -4.46 11.83 1.67
C ALA A 535 -4.28 12.08 3.18
N PRO A 536 -4.01 11.06 4.04
CA PRO A 536 -3.70 11.29 5.44
C PRO A 536 -2.45 12.14 5.70
N ALA A 537 -1.41 12.05 4.87
CA ALA A 537 -0.25 12.94 4.99
C ALA A 537 -0.64 14.42 4.72
N TRP A 538 -1.49 14.65 3.72
CA TRP A 538 -2.09 15.98 3.48
C TRP A 538 -2.95 16.44 4.66
N GLU A 539 -3.77 15.55 5.23
CA GLU A 539 -4.60 15.83 6.42
C GLU A 539 -3.72 16.27 7.59
N GLN A 540 -2.63 15.57 7.86
CA GLN A 540 -1.67 15.92 8.90
C GLN A 540 -1.04 17.31 8.65
N GLY A 541 -0.67 17.62 7.41
CA GLY A 541 -0.19 18.95 7.02
C GLY A 541 -1.23 20.05 7.28
N GLY A 542 -2.49 19.79 6.92
CA GLY A 542 -3.60 20.72 7.17
C GLY A 542 -3.89 20.90 8.65
N ALA A 543 -3.88 19.81 9.43
CA ALA A 543 -4.03 19.85 10.88
C ALA A 543 -2.90 20.62 11.57
N ALA A 544 -1.66 20.53 11.07
CA ALA A 544 -0.53 21.30 11.58
C ALA A 544 -0.73 22.81 11.33
N VAL A 545 -1.17 23.19 10.12
CA VAL A 545 -1.48 24.59 9.79
C VAL A 545 -2.65 25.11 10.63
N ALA A 546 -3.74 24.35 10.74
CA ALA A 546 -4.89 24.71 11.57
C ALA A 546 -4.51 24.90 13.04
N THR A 547 -3.66 24.01 13.57
CA THR A 547 -3.13 24.12 14.94
C THR A 547 -2.32 25.41 15.12
N ALA A 548 -1.40 25.71 14.21
CA ALA A 548 -0.60 26.93 14.28
C ALA A 548 -1.48 28.20 14.25
N VAL A 549 -2.57 28.20 13.48
CA VAL A 549 -3.52 29.32 13.46
C VAL A 549 -4.27 29.46 14.78
N VAL A 550 -4.77 28.36 15.34
CA VAL A 550 -5.49 28.37 16.64
C VAL A 550 -4.59 28.82 17.79
N LEU A 551 -3.30 28.48 17.75
CA LEU A 551 -2.30 28.90 18.73
C LEU A 551 -1.85 30.36 18.56
N GLY A 552 -2.17 31.00 17.43
CA GLY A 552 -1.69 32.35 17.09
C GLY A 552 -0.26 32.38 16.52
N ASP A 553 0.33 31.23 16.26
CA ASP A 553 1.67 31.07 15.67
C ASP A 553 1.66 31.32 14.15
N SER A 554 0.48 31.39 13.52
CA SER A 554 0.31 31.65 12.08
C SER A 554 -0.97 32.42 11.77
N PRO A 555 -0.99 33.24 10.69
CA PRO A 555 -2.18 33.95 10.29
C PRO A 555 -3.21 33.01 9.65
N HIS A 556 -4.50 33.34 9.74
CA HIS A 556 -5.59 32.59 9.06
C HIS A 556 -5.35 32.40 7.55
N ALA A 557 -4.67 33.35 6.89
CA ALA A 557 -4.29 33.26 5.49
C ALA A 557 -3.43 32.03 5.15
N ALA A 558 -2.69 31.47 6.12
CA ALA A 558 -1.92 30.23 5.95
C ALA A 558 -2.86 29.03 5.73
N LEU A 559 -3.94 28.93 6.50
CA LEU A 559 -4.95 27.88 6.33
C LEU A 559 -5.69 28.03 4.99
N THR A 560 -6.06 29.25 4.62
CA THR A 560 -6.65 29.53 3.30
C THR A 560 -5.71 29.10 2.16
N THR A 561 -4.42 29.34 2.31
CA THR A 561 -3.38 28.93 1.34
C THR A 561 -3.26 27.41 1.27
N TRP A 562 -3.26 26.71 2.41
CA TRP A 562 -3.28 25.24 2.42
C TRP A 562 -4.53 24.69 1.72
N CYS A 563 -5.73 25.21 2.02
CA CYS A 563 -6.96 24.80 1.34
C CYS A 563 -6.89 25.04 -0.18
N ALA A 564 -6.32 26.17 -0.61
CA ALA A 564 -6.13 26.45 -2.04
C ALA A 564 -5.17 25.47 -2.73
N ARG A 565 -4.10 25.07 -2.04
CA ARG A 565 -3.17 24.03 -2.51
C ARG A 565 -3.86 22.68 -2.63
N ALA A 566 -4.59 22.24 -1.59
CA ALA A 566 -5.34 20.99 -1.60
C ALA A 566 -6.34 20.94 -2.77
N ARG A 567 -7.04 22.04 -3.07
CA ARG A 567 -7.92 22.13 -4.25
C ARG A 567 -7.16 22.09 -5.57
N THR A 568 -5.99 22.73 -5.62
CA THR A 568 -5.13 22.73 -6.81
C THR A 568 -4.64 21.32 -7.13
N THR A 569 -4.27 20.56 -6.10
CA THR A 569 -3.74 19.21 -6.25
C THR A 569 -4.82 18.14 -6.30
N GLY A 570 -6.05 18.41 -5.88
CA GLY A 570 -7.15 17.43 -5.88
C GLY A 570 -7.25 16.62 -4.58
N GLN A 571 -6.68 17.11 -3.49
CA GLN A 571 -6.60 16.47 -2.18
C GLN A 571 -7.88 16.72 -1.37
N TYR A 572 -9.04 16.43 -1.94
CA TYR A 572 -10.32 16.73 -1.30
C TYR A 572 -10.64 15.81 -0.14
N VAL A 573 -10.19 14.55 -0.17
CA VAL A 573 -10.31 13.64 0.99
C VAL A 573 -9.63 14.24 2.22
N ALA A 574 -8.43 14.78 2.05
CA ALA A 574 -7.70 15.47 3.11
C ALA A 574 -8.41 16.77 3.54
N LEU A 575 -8.96 17.53 2.59
CA LEU A 575 -9.73 18.74 2.89
C LEU A 575 -10.97 18.44 3.75
N ASP A 576 -11.73 17.41 3.39
CA ASP A 576 -12.89 16.93 4.14
C ASP A 576 -12.50 16.45 5.55
N ALA A 577 -11.40 15.70 5.67
CA ALA A 577 -10.91 15.22 6.95
C ALA A 577 -10.50 16.36 7.89
N VAL A 578 -9.76 17.35 7.38
CA VAL A 578 -9.39 18.54 8.16
C VAL A 578 -10.62 19.38 8.51
N ALA A 579 -11.60 19.49 7.61
CA ALA A 579 -12.86 20.17 7.88
C ALA A 579 -13.66 19.46 8.99
N ALA A 580 -13.72 18.13 8.99
CA ALA A 580 -14.37 17.36 10.04
C ALA A 580 -13.66 17.54 11.40
N LEU A 581 -12.33 17.60 11.40
CA LEU A 581 -11.53 17.73 12.62
C LEU A 581 -11.52 19.17 13.20
N TRP A 582 -11.60 20.19 12.34
CA TRP A 582 -11.38 21.59 12.72
C TRP A 582 -12.53 22.55 12.40
N GLY A 583 -13.59 22.10 11.73
CA GLY A 583 -14.67 22.95 11.22
C GLY A 583 -15.26 23.89 12.26
N ASP A 584 -15.44 23.43 13.49
CA ASP A 584 -16.00 24.24 14.59
C ASP A 584 -15.11 25.42 15.03
N HIS A 585 -13.86 25.50 14.57
CA HIS A 585 -12.89 26.54 14.95
C HIS A 585 -12.72 27.62 13.88
N PHE A 586 -13.30 27.43 12.68
CA PHE A 586 -13.11 28.31 11.53
C PHE A 586 -14.45 28.66 10.87
N PRO A 587 -14.51 29.76 10.10
CA PRO A 587 -15.70 30.08 9.30
C PRO A 587 -16.12 28.91 8.40
N ALA A 588 -17.43 28.70 8.25
CA ALA A 588 -17.99 27.54 7.53
C ALA A 588 -17.55 27.44 6.05
N ASP A 589 -17.13 28.55 5.45
CA ASP A 589 -16.66 28.64 4.06
C ASP A 589 -15.15 28.35 3.91
N THR A 590 -14.38 28.25 4.99
CA THR A 590 -12.91 28.05 4.98
C THR A 590 -12.51 26.82 4.15
N PHE A 591 -13.23 25.72 4.34
CA PHE A 591 -12.96 24.43 3.72
C PHE A 591 -13.84 24.13 2.49
N ALA A 592 -14.71 25.04 2.07
CA ALA A 592 -15.66 24.79 0.97
C ALA A 592 -14.95 24.51 -0.37
N HIS A 593 -15.51 23.63 -1.22
CA HIS A 593 -15.00 23.34 -2.55
C HIS A 593 -16.13 23.27 -3.61
N PRO A 594 -15.84 23.44 -4.92
CA PRO A 594 -16.83 23.55 -5.98
C PRO A 594 -17.79 22.35 -6.13
N ALA A 595 -18.96 22.61 -6.72
CA ALA A 595 -20.03 21.62 -6.86
C ALA A 595 -19.73 20.47 -7.84
N TRP A 596 -18.89 20.70 -8.86
CA TRP A 596 -18.48 19.64 -9.79
C TRP A 596 -17.58 18.61 -9.11
N ASP A 597 -16.82 19.03 -8.09
CA ASP A 597 -16.02 18.12 -7.28
C ASP A 597 -16.91 17.23 -6.42
N ARG A 598 -18.08 17.71 -5.95
CA ARG A 598 -19.03 16.91 -5.14
C ARG A 598 -19.54 15.63 -5.82
N ALA A 599 -19.48 15.51 -7.15
CA ALA A 599 -19.82 14.28 -7.85
C ALA A 599 -18.85 13.12 -7.57
N PHE A 600 -17.64 13.42 -7.06
CA PHE A 600 -16.68 12.43 -6.52
C PHE A 600 -16.89 12.16 -5.00
N HIS A 601 -17.86 12.82 -4.36
CA HIS A 601 -18.13 12.72 -2.92
C HIS A 601 -19.57 12.29 -2.57
N SER A 602 -20.45 12.13 -3.57
CA SER A 602 -21.83 11.62 -3.42
C SER A 602 -21.92 10.17 -3.83
#